data_AF-A0A0L0UJ38-F1
#
_entry.id   AF-A0A0L0UJ38-F1
#
_cell.length_a   1.000
_cell.length_b   1.000
_cell.length_c   1.000
_cell.angle_alpha   90.00
_cell.angle_beta   90.00
_cell.angle_gamma   90.00
#
_symmetry.space_group_name_H-M   'P 1'
#
loop_
_entity.id
_entity.type
_entity.pdbx_description
1 polymer ?
#
loop_
_entity_poly.entity_id
_entity_poly.type
_entity_poly.pdbx_seq_one_letter_code
_entity_poly.pdbx_strand_id
1 'polypeptide(L)'
;MPLASRPWPSSVQSFLKLRYSPNSKAKFVDICQEKGRANSTHCRERRPDSMEFNWGATEEHPEILVWQHNKKHGGKRKYYVDESDFELARNLVDVLNLFFKITLQISVAGLARLANIVLFIDQITKHLSTAITNEKYPPALRNACRLGL
;
A
#
# COMPACT_ATOMS: atom_id res chain seq x y z
N MET A 1 13.06 -27.79 -1.52
CA MET A 1 13.84 -26.71 -0.88
C MET A 1 12.89 -25.83 -0.08
N PRO A 2 12.92 -25.84 1.26
CA PRO A 2 12.03 -25.04 2.07
C PRO A 2 12.52 -23.58 2.05
N LEU A 3 11.63 -22.65 1.69
CA LEU A 3 11.79 -21.23 1.91
C LEU A 3 11.87 -20.98 3.43
N ALA A 4 13.09 -21.03 3.97
CA ALA A 4 13.36 -20.57 5.33
C ALA A 4 12.88 -19.13 5.42
N SER A 5 11.82 -18.92 6.21
CA SER A 5 11.25 -17.63 6.52
C SER A 5 12.36 -16.73 7.07
N ARG A 6 12.87 -15.82 6.24
CA ARG A 6 13.84 -14.84 6.70
C ARG A 6 13.20 -14.10 7.88
N PRO A 7 13.90 -13.93 9.02
CA PRO A 7 13.36 -13.16 10.13
C PRO A 7 13.02 -11.77 9.62
N TRP A 8 11.80 -11.31 9.92
CA TRP A 8 11.37 -9.94 9.58
C TRP A 8 12.39 -8.92 10.11
N PRO A 9 12.58 -7.78 9.41
CA PRO A 9 13.45 -6.71 9.86
C PRO A 9 13.16 -6.31 11.30
N SER A 10 14.19 -5.88 12.00
CA SER A 10 14.14 -5.54 13.43
C SER A 10 13.01 -4.59 13.80
N SER A 11 12.80 -3.55 12.98
CA SER A 11 11.71 -2.58 13.12
C SER A 11 10.34 -3.26 13.12
N VAL A 12 10.08 -4.15 12.15
CA VAL A 12 8.82 -4.90 12.02
C VAL A 12 8.51 -5.71 13.27
N GLN A 13 9.51 -6.34 13.91
CA GLN A 13 9.27 -7.17 15.09
C GLN A 13 8.84 -6.36 16.33
N SER A 14 9.40 -5.16 16.50
CA SER A 14 9.01 -4.24 17.59
C SER A 14 7.57 -3.72 17.39
N PHE A 15 7.21 -3.37 16.16
CA PHE A 15 5.85 -2.95 15.82
C PHE A 15 4.81 -4.07 15.96
N LEU A 16 5.16 -5.32 15.64
CA LEU A 16 4.27 -6.46 15.85
C LEU A 16 3.98 -6.68 17.35
N LYS A 17 4.96 -6.46 18.24
CA LYS A 17 4.72 -6.59 19.70
C LYS A 17 3.77 -5.52 20.23
N LEU A 18 3.87 -4.28 19.74
CA LEU A 18 2.91 -3.21 20.02
C LEU A 18 1.51 -3.56 19.49
N ARG A 19 1.43 -4.17 18.31
CA ARG A 19 0.16 -4.57 17.68
C ARG A 19 -0.59 -5.64 18.46
N TYR A 20 0.11 -6.68 18.91
CA TYR A 20 -0.55 -7.91 19.41
C TYR A 20 -0.69 -8.02 20.93
N SER A 21 -0.07 -7.15 21.73
CA SER A 21 -0.20 -7.19 23.19
C SER A 21 -1.04 -6.03 23.72
N PRO A 22 -2.28 -6.28 24.24
CA PRO A 22 -3.14 -5.24 24.79
C PRO A 22 -2.50 -4.46 25.94
N ASN A 23 -1.76 -5.14 26.81
CA ASN A 23 -1.05 -4.52 27.94
C ASN A 23 0.11 -3.62 27.46
N SER A 24 0.81 -4.04 26.41
CA SER A 24 1.85 -3.22 25.81
C SER A 24 1.29 -1.98 25.14
N LYS A 25 0.13 -2.12 24.50
CA LYS A 25 -0.58 -1.03 23.84
C LYS A 25 -1.12 -0.01 24.85
N ALA A 26 -1.73 -0.47 25.94
CA ALA A 26 -2.17 0.42 27.02
C ALA A 26 -1.00 1.23 27.58
N LYS A 27 0.13 0.59 27.87
CA LYS A 27 1.31 1.30 28.38
C LYS A 27 1.92 2.27 27.38
N PHE A 28 1.84 1.96 26.08
CA PHE A 28 2.25 2.89 25.02
C PHE A 28 1.36 4.14 24.99
N VAL A 29 0.04 3.98 25.14
CA VAL A 29 -0.91 5.11 25.23
C VAL A 29 -0.63 6.00 26.45
N ASP A 30 -0.30 5.42 27.60
CA ASP A 30 0.10 6.20 28.78
C ASP A 30 1.34 7.08 28.49
N ILE A 31 2.36 6.50 27.85
CA ILE A 31 3.60 7.22 27.47
C ILE A 31 3.28 8.36 26.50
N CYS A 32 2.36 8.14 25.56
CA CYS A 32 1.90 9.18 24.65
C CYS A 32 1.19 10.34 25.38
N GLN A 33 0.37 10.03 26.39
CA GLN A 33 -0.32 11.04 27.20
C GLN A 33 0.66 11.85 28.04
N GLU A 34 1.62 11.19 28.70
CA GLU A 34 2.70 11.82 29.47
C GLU A 34 3.55 12.77 28.62
N LYS A 35 3.76 12.44 27.35
CA LYS A 35 4.52 13.26 26.39
C LYS A 35 3.69 14.36 25.71
N GLY A 36 2.40 14.50 26.07
CA GLY A 36 1.51 15.52 25.49
C GLY A 36 1.09 15.23 24.03
N ARG A 37 1.31 14.00 23.54
CA ARG A 37 1.04 13.59 22.14
C ARG A 37 -0.14 12.62 22.02
N ALA A 38 -1.08 12.66 22.96
CA ALA A 38 -2.27 11.80 22.98
C ALA A 38 -3.14 11.89 21.71
N ASN A 39 -3.04 13.00 20.98
CA ASN A 39 -3.81 13.25 19.75
C ASN A 39 -3.10 12.79 18.47
N SER A 40 -1.85 12.31 18.53
CA SER A 40 -1.16 11.82 17.33
C SER A 40 -1.82 10.54 16.82
N THR A 41 -1.89 10.38 15.50
CA THR A 41 -2.54 9.25 14.82
C THR A 41 -1.99 7.92 15.34
N HIS A 42 -0.67 7.85 15.56
CA HIS A 42 0.03 6.68 16.09
C HIS A 42 -0.38 6.29 17.52
N CYS A 43 -0.70 7.25 18.39
CA CYS A 43 -1.14 7.00 19.76
C CYS A 43 -2.64 6.65 19.84
N ARG A 44 -3.42 6.96 18.79
CA ARG A 44 -4.87 6.72 18.73
C ARG A 44 -5.24 5.38 18.09
N GLU A 45 -4.41 4.86 17.19
CA GLU A 45 -4.87 3.86 16.24
C GLU A 45 -5.07 2.47 16.85
N ARG A 46 -6.34 2.05 16.86
CA ARG A 46 -6.80 0.77 17.41
C ARG A 46 -6.49 -0.44 16.54
N ARG A 47 -6.04 -0.32 15.28
CA ARG A 47 -5.58 -1.45 14.44
C ARG A 47 -4.73 -0.97 13.25
N PRO A 48 -3.64 -1.66 12.86
CA PRO A 48 -2.94 -1.38 11.60
C PRO A 48 -3.44 -2.34 10.51
N ASP A 49 -4.70 -2.16 10.09
CA ASP A 49 -5.28 -2.96 9.00
C ASP A 49 -5.35 -2.14 7.70
N SER A 50 -5.04 -0.85 7.77
CA SER A 50 -5.05 0.04 6.62
C SER A 50 -3.63 0.22 6.09
N MET A 51 -3.52 0.20 4.76
CA MET A 51 -2.40 0.71 3.97
C MET A 51 -2.20 2.24 4.16
N GLU A 52 -2.81 2.82 5.20
CA GLU A 52 -2.55 4.13 5.79
C GLU A 52 -1.49 4.07 6.90
N PHE A 53 -0.52 3.14 6.85
CA PHE A 53 0.80 3.38 7.44
C PHE A 53 1.56 4.45 6.61
N ASN A 54 0.82 5.45 6.13
CA ASN A 54 1.27 6.40 5.14
C ASN A 54 1.36 7.74 5.87
N TRP A 55 2.59 8.22 5.98
CA TRP A 55 2.95 9.59 6.35
C TRP A 55 3.11 9.98 7.82
N GLY A 56 2.61 9.19 8.79
CA GLY A 56 2.80 9.51 10.21
C GLY A 56 4.17 9.13 10.79
N ALA A 57 4.89 8.20 10.14
CA ALA A 57 6.15 7.63 10.63
C ALA A 57 7.38 8.53 10.39
N THR A 58 7.20 9.73 9.84
CA THR A 58 8.25 10.72 9.60
C THR A 58 8.41 11.70 10.75
N GLU A 59 7.53 11.71 11.76
CA GLU A 59 7.75 12.52 12.97
C GLU A 59 8.71 11.79 13.92
N GLU A 60 9.59 12.53 14.61
CA GLU A 60 10.39 11.96 15.70
C GLU A 60 9.41 11.39 16.73
N HIS A 61 9.49 10.10 17.02
CA HIS A 61 8.61 9.43 17.98
C HIS A 61 9.38 9.13 19.28
N PRO A 62 9.60 10.13 20.15
CA PRO A 62 10.28 9.91 21.42
C PRO A 62 9.52 8.91 22.30
N GLU A 63 8.21 8.78 22.14
CA GLU A 63 7.38 7.77 22.80
C GLU A 63 7.79 6.33 22.44
N ILE A 64 8.19 6.05 21.20
CA ILE A 64 8.65 4.72 20.77
C ILE A 64 10.01 4.43 21.40
N LEU A 65 10.91 5.42 21.41
CA LEU A 65 12.22 5.32 22.06
C LEU A 65 12.07 5.05 23.56
N VAL A 66 11.11 5.68 24.25
CA VAL A 66 10.84 5.43 25.67
C VAL A 66 10.18 4.06 25.89
N TRP A 67 9.19 3.69 25.06
CA TRP A 67 8.47 2.43 25.20
C TRP A 67 9.35 1.20 24.99
N GLN A 68 10.26 1.22 24.02
CA GLN A 68 11.10 0.04 23.73
C GLN A 68 12.01 -0.34 24.91
N HIS A 69 12.45 0.65 25.68
CA HIS A 69 13.25 0.46 26.90
C HIS A 69 12.44 -0.03 28.10
N ASN A 70 11.11 -0.11 28.01
CA ASN A 70 10.27 -0.63 29.07
C ASN A 70 10.56 -2.13 29.29
N LYS A 71 11.12 -2.49 30.45
CA LYS A 71 11.53 -3.87 30.77
C LYS A 71 10.38 -4.89 30.76
N LYS A 72 9.13 -4.45 31.01
CA LYS A 72 7.95 -5.34 31.09
C LYS A 72 7.24 -5.48 29.74
N HIS A 73 7.16 -4.39 28.97
CA HIS A 73 6.30 -4.32 27.78
C HIS A 73 7.06 -4.08 26.47
N GLY A 74 8.27 -3.51 26.52
CA GLY A 74 9.09 -3.17 25.35
C GLY A 74 9.62 -4.38 24.58
N GLY A 75 10.05 -4.15 23.34
CA GLY A 75 10.62 -5.16 22.44
C GLY A 75 11.92 -5.80 22.97
N LYS A 76 12.42 -6.84 22.27
CA LYS A 76 13.77 -7.37 22.56
C LYS A 76 14.80 -6.31 22.13
N ARG A 77 15.88 -6.13 22.89
CA ARG A 77 16.95 -5.14 22.60
C ARG A 77 17.52 -5.21 21.19
N LYS A 78 17.63 -6.41 20.62
CA LYS A 78 18.06 -6.62 19.22
C LYS A 78 17.16 -5.97 18.17
N TYR A 79 16.01 -5.44 18.58
CA TYR A 79 15.00 -4.82 17.74
C TYR A 79 14.71 -3.37 18.15
N TYR A 80 15.58 -2.78 18.96
CA TYR A 80 15.48 -1.36 19.25
C TYR A 80 15.79 -0.56 17.99
N VAL A 81 15.03 0.51 17.86
CA VAL A 81 15.13 1.49 16.79
C VAL A 81 15.74 2.73 17.41
N ASP A 82 16.70 3.35 16.73
CA ASP A 82 17.28 4.62 17.16
C ASP A 82 16.93 5.76 16.19
N GLU A 83 17.42 6.96 16.47
CA GLU A 83 17.13 8.14 15.65
C GLU A 83 17.61 7.99 14.20
N SER A 84 18.73 7.28 13.97
CA SER A 84 19.27 7.07 12.63
C SER A 84 18.38 6.14 11.79
N ASP A 85 17.69 5.19 12.43
CA ASP A 85 16.69 4.36 11.76
C ASP A 85 15.47 5.19 11.32
N PHE A 86 15.04 6.16 12.14
CA PHE A 86 13.95 7.08 11.77
C PHE A 86 14.37 8.01 10.63
N GLU A 87 15.60 8.53 10.66
CA GLU A 87 16.17 9.33 9.57
C GLU A 87 16.26 8.52 8.26
N LEU A 88 16.73 7.27 8.33
CA LEU A 88 16.75 6.37 7.18
C LEU A 88 15.33 6.13 6.63
N ALA A 89 14.34 5.92 7.50
CA ALA A 89 12.96 5.75 7.10
C ALA A 89 12.40 6.99 6.38
N ARG A 90 12.70 8.20 6.87
CA ARG A 90 12.32 9.46 6.21
C ARG A 90 12.93 9.56 4.81
N ASN A 91 14.23 9.36 4.70
CA ASN A 91 14.94 9.39 3.42
C ASN A 91 14.36 8.37 2.43
N LEU A 92 14.00 7.18 2.90
CA LEU A 92 13.37 6.16 2.07
C LEU A 92 11.96 6.58 1.62
N VAL A 93 11.15 7.18 2.51
CA VAL A 93 9.82 7.70 2.17
C VAL A 93 9.93 8.77 1.10
N ASP A 94 10.89 9.69 1.19
CA ASP A 94 11.09 10.75 0.20
C ASP A 94 11.41 10.18 -1.18
N VAL A 95 12.30 9.19 -1.24
CA VAL A 95 12.65 8.48 -2.48
C VAL A 95 11.43 7.73 -3.03
N LEU A 96 10.72 6.97 -2.20
CA LEU A 96 9.56 6.18 -2.63
C LEU A 96 8.37 7.04 -3.07
N ASN A 97 8.20 8.22 -2.46
CA ASN A 97 7.13 9.15 -2.82
C ASN A 97 7.28 9.66 -4.27
N LEU A 98 8.52 9.84 -4.74
CA LEU A 98 8.77 10.19 -6.14
C LEU A 98 8.29 9.07 -7.09
N PHE A 99 8.66 7.82 -6.80
CA PHE A 99 8.20 6.66 -7.59
C PHE A 99 6.68 6.54 -7.56
N PHE A 100 6.06 6.68 -6.38
CA PHE A 100 4.60 6.63 -6.25
C PHE A 100 3.91 7.67 -7.14
N LYS A 101 4.37 8.93 -7.15
CA LYS A 101 3.82 9.98 -8.00
C LYS A 101 3.95 9.66 -9.49
N ILE A 102 5.12 9.17 -9.92
CA ILE A 102 5.36 8.78 -11.31
C ILE A 102 4.44 7.61 -11.70
N THR A 103 4.39 6.56 -10.88
CA THR A 103 3.53 5.40 -11.10
C THR A 103 2.06 5.81 -11.15
N LEU A 104 1.61 6.72 -10.29
CA LEU A 104 0.23 7.21 -10.28
C LEU A 104 -0.11 7.92 -11.60
N GLN A 105 0.76 8.82 -12.07
CA GLN A 105 0.57 9.50 -13.35
C GLN A 105 0.50 8.53 -14.53
N ILE A 106 1.44 7.57 -14.60
CA ILE A 106 1.47 6.55 -15.65
C ILE A 106 0.22 5.66 -15.58
N SER A 107 -0.22 5.29 -14.38
CA SER A 107 -1.39 4.43 -14.18
C SER A 107 -2.67 5.12 -14.64
N VAL A 108 -2.86 6.39 -14.29
CA VAL A 108 -4.04 7.16 -14.70
C VAL A 108 -4.07 7.36 -16.22
N ALA A 109 -2.95 7.82 -16.80
CA ALA A 109 -2.85 8.03 -18.24
C ALA A 109 -2.97 6.71 -19.03
N GLY A 110 -2.33 5.65 -18.54
CA GLY A 110 -2.38 4.31 -19.13
C GLY A 110 -3.79 3.72 -19.08
N LEU A 111 -4.47 3.82 -17.94
CA LEU A 111 -5.83 3.32 -17.77
C LEU A 111 -6.81 4.02 -18.73
N ALA A 112 -6.70 5.34 -18.88
CA ALA A 112 -7.53 6.08 -19.82
C ALA A 112 -7.32 5.61 -21.28
N ARG A 113 -6.06 5.37 -21.68
CA ARG A 113 -5.73 4.83 -23.02
C ARG A 113 -6.26 3.42 -23.21
N LEU A 114 -6.11 2.54 -22.21
CA LEU A 114 -6.64 1.18 -22.25
C LEU A 114 -8.16 1.17 -22.34
N ALA A 115 -8.85 2.03 -21.59
CA ALA A 115 -10.30 2.19 -21.67
C ALA A 115 -10.75 2.58 -23.09
N ASN A 116 -10.05 3.54 -23.73
CA ASN A 116 -10.35 3.92 -25.11
C ASN A 116 -10.14 2.77 -26.10
N ILE A 117 -9.08 1.96 -25.94
CA ILE A 117 -8.84 0.79 -26.79
C ILE A 117 -9.99 -0.21 -26.66
N VAL A 118 -10.43 -0.50 -25.44
CA VAL A 118 -11.58 -1.40 -25.18
C VAL A 118 -12.85 -0.87 -25.84
N LEU A 119 -13.12 0.44 -25.76
CA LEU A 119 -14.26 1.07 -26.43
C LEU A 119 -14.18 0.94 -27.96
N PHE A 120 -13.00 1.13 -28.56
CA PHE A 120 -12.84 0.95 -30.01
C PHE A 120 -13.04 -0.49 -30.45
N ILE A 121 -12.56 -1.47 -29.66
CA ILE A 121 -12.81 -2.89 -29.93
C ILE A 121 -14.31 -3.17 -29.91
N ASP A 122 -15.04 -2.72 -28.89
CA ASP A 122 -16.49 -2.90 -28.80
C ASP A 122 -17.24 -2.28 -29.99
N GLN A 123 -16.85 -1.06 -30.40
CA GLN A 123 -17.42 -0.40 -31.57
C GLN A 123 -17.19 -1.21 -32.85
N ILE A 124 -15.95 -1.65 -33.10
CA ILE A 124 -15.61 -2.49 -34.27
C ILE A 124 -16.40 -3.79 -34.24
N THR A 125 -16.45 -4.47 -33.09
CA THR A 125 -17.20 -5.71 -32.90
C THR A 125 -18.69 -5.53 -33.20
N LYS A 126 -19.28 -4.44 -32.74
CA LYS A 126 -20.68 -4.09 -33.02
C LYS A 126 -20.91 -3.81 -34.51
N HIS A 127 -20.00 -3.10 -35.17
CA HIS A 127 -20.08 -2.85 -36.62
C HIS A 127 -19.99 -4.14 -37.43
N LEU A 128 -19.04 -5.02 -37.10
CA LEU A 128 -18.89 -6.33 -37.75
C LEU A 128 -20.13 -7.21 -37.52
N SER A 129 -20.67 -7.24 -36.31
CA SER A 129 -21.89 -7.98 -35.97
C SER A 129 -23.11 -7.48 -36.76
N THR A 130 -23.22 -6.16 -36.93
CA THR A 130 -24.27 -5.54 -37.74
C THR A 130 -24.12 -5.90 -39.22
N ALA A 131 -22.88 -5.93 -39.74
CA ALA A 131 -22.63 -6.33 -41.12
C ALA A 131 -23.00 -7.80 -41.39
N ILE A 132 -22.77 -8.70 -40.43
CA ILE A 132 -23.11 -10.13 -40.54
C ILE A 132 -24.63 -10.35 -40.62
N THR A 133 -25.39 -9.63 -39.81
CA THR A 133 -26.85 -9.79 -39.70
C THR A 133 -27.62 -9.09 -40.81
N ASN A 134 -27.08 -7.99 -41.35
CA ASN A 134 -27.72 -7.22 -42.39
C ASN A 134 -27.62 -7.90 -43.77
N GLU A 135 -28.75 -8.33 -44.31
CA GLU A 135 -28.86 -9.02 -45.61
C GLU A 135 -28.54 -8.12 -46.81
N LYS A 136 -28.44 -6.79 -46.62
CA LYS A 136 -28.01 -5.85 -47.65
C LYS A 136 -26.55 -6.06 -48.09
N TYR A 137 -25.72 -6.67 -47.24
CA TYR A 137 -24.31 -6.92 -47.56
C TYR A 137 -24.11 -8.26 -48.28
N PRO A 138 -23.14 -8.35 -49.22
CA PRO A 138 -22.92 -9.57 -49.99
C PRO A 138 -22.43 -10.73 -49.10
N PRO A 139 -22.75 -11.99 -49.43
CA PRO A 139 -22.36 -13.16 -48.63
C PRO A 139 -20.86 -13.25 -48.33
N ALA A 140 -20.01 -12.85 -49.29
CA ALA A 140 -18.56 -12.84 -49.11
C ALA A 140 -18.12 -11.92 -47.97
N LEU A 141 -18.66 -10.70 -47.88
CA LEU A 141 -18.35 -9.76 -46.81
C LEU A 141 -18.87 -10.27 -45.47
N ARG A 142 -20.10 -10.77 -45.43
CA ARG A 142 -20.72 -11.33 -44.21
C ARG A 142 -19.89 -12.49 -43.66
N ASN A 143 -19.39 -13.36 -44.52
CA ASN A 143 -18.53 -14.48 -44.13
C ASN A 143 -17.14 -14.02 -43.67
N ALA A 144 -16.56 -13.02 -44.33
CA ALA A 144 -15.30 -12.43 -43.87
C ALA A 144 -15.43 -11.79 -42.48
N CYS A 145 -16.52 -11.06 -42.22
CA CYS A 145 -16.80 -10.51 -40.89
C CYS A 145 -17.00 -11.58 -39.82
N ARG A 146 -17.62 -12.74 -40.16
CA ARG A 146 -17.76 -13.88 -39.23
C ARG A 146 -16.43 -14.53 -38.87
N LEU A 147 -15.46 -14.53 -39.78
CA LEU A 147 -14.13 -15.08 -39.52
C LEU A 147 -13.26 -14.15 -38.67
N GLY A 148 -13.50 -12.83 -38.75
CA GLY A 148 -12.77 -11.82 -38.00
C GLY A 148 -13.35 -11.52 -36.61
N LEU A 149 -14.50 -12.09 -36.27
CA LEU A 149 -15.15 -12.03 -34.96
C LEU A 149 -14.98 -13.36 -34.23
#